data_AF-A0A352DXW8-F1
#
_entry.id   AF-A0A352DXW8-F1
#
_cell.length_a   1.000
_cell.length_b   1.000
_cell.length_c   1.000
_cell.angle_alpha   90.00
_cell.angle_beta   90.00
_cell.angle_gamma   90.00
#
_symmetry.space_group_name_H-M   'P 1'
#
loop_
_entity.id
_entity.type
_entity.pdbx_description
1 polymer ?
#
loop_
_entity_poly.entity_id
_entity_poly.type
_entity_poly.pdbx_seq_one_letter_code
_entity_poly.pdbx_strand_id
1 'polypeptide(L)'
;DRGVTVSAGHCDAALDVLRGAIDAGLSMVTHLGNGCPTTLPRHDNVVQRALSLADRLWMCFIPDGAHVPFFALGNYLSVAGLDRSIMVTDAIAAARLGPGRSTISGMEVEVDACGVARRPGSDNLAGSTVTMPAVRANLSRHLGLSEADITRLVDTNPRRAIRLT
;
A
#
# COMPACT_ATOMS: atom_id res chain seq x y z
N ASP A 1 -7.09 -3.57 -22.74
CA ASP A 1 -7.47 -4.55 -23.80
C ASP A 1 -7.21 -6.02 -23.48
N ARG A 2 -6.30 -6.38 -22.57
CA ARG A 2 -5.98 -7.79 -22.23
C ARG A 2 -6.61 -8.30 -20.93
N GLY A 3 -7.55 -7.56 -20.35
CA GLY A 3 -8.13 -7.89 -19.04
C GLY A 3 -7.17 -7.74 -17.84
N VAL A 4 -6.00 -7.14 -18.04
CA VAL A 4 -5.01 -6.89 -16.98
C VAL A 4 -5.28 -5.54 -16.32
N THR A 5 -5.36 -5.54 -14.99
CA THR A 5 -5.38 -4.30 -14.19
C THR A 5 -3.97 -3.75 -14.09
N VAL A 6 -3.77 -2.50 -14.51
CA VAL A 6 -2.48 -1.81 -14.43
C VAL A 6 -2.44 -0.94 -13.18
N SER A 7 -1.35 -1.05 -12.42
CA SER A 7 -1.09 -0.28 -11.20
C SER A 7 0.22 0.48 -11.29
N ALA A 8 0.23 1.72 -10.82
CA ALA A 8 1.41 2.57 -10.75
C ALA A 8 2.10 2.37 -9.40
N GLY A 9 3.40 2.15 -9.41
CA GLY A 9 4.23 2.02 -8.21
C GLY A 9 5.70 2.15 -8.60
N HIS A 10 6.58 2.33 -7.61
CA HIS A 10 8.01 2.50 -7.85
C HIS A 10 8.35 3.61 -8.85
N CYS A 11 7.63 4.73 -8.76
CA CYS A 11 7.79 5.86 -9.67
C CYS A 11 7.58 7.20 -8.94
N ASP A 12 7.99 8.29 -9.61
CA ASP A 12 7.74 9.67 -9.19
C ASP A 12 7.10 10.47 -10.34
N ALA A 13 6.06 9.89 -10.96
CA ALA A 13 5.45 10.45 -12.15
C ALA A 13 4.82 11.83 -11.87
N ALA A 14 5.01 12.75 -12.81
CA ALA A 14 4.33 14.05 -12.83
C ALA A 14 2.82 13.88 -13.03
N LEU A 15 2.05 14.90 -12.67
CA LEU A 15 0.58 14.82 -12.64
C LEU A 15 -0.05 14.64 -14.03
N ASP A 16 0.51 15.28 -15.05
CA ASP A 16 0.13 15.14 -16.45
C ASP A 16 0.41 13.72 -16.98
N VAL A 17 1.56 13.15 -16.61
CA VAL A 17 1.91 11.75 -16.93
C VAL A 17 0.92 10.78 -16.28
N LEU A 18 0.58 10.98 -15.01
CA LEU A 18 -0.43 10.16 -14.32
C LEU A 18 -1.80 10.27 -15.00
N ARG A 19 -2.22 11.48 -15.37
CA ARG A 19 -3.49 11.69 -16.09
C ARG A 19 -3.50 10.98 -17.44
N GLY A 20 -2.44 11.14 -18.23
CA GLY A 20 -2.30 10.43 -19.50
C GLY A 20 -2.29 8.91 -19.33
N ALA A 21 -1.64 8.40 -18.27
CA ALA A 21 -1.64 6.97 -17.96
C ALA A 21 -3.04 6.48 -17.57
N ILE A 22 -3.82 7.26 -16.80
CA ILE A 22 -5.21 6.93 -16.48
C ILE A 22 -6.08 6.92 -17.73
N ASP A 23 -5.90 7.92 -18.61
CA ASP A 23 -6.61 7.98 -19.89
C ASP A 23 -6.25 6.77 -20.78
N ALA A 24 -5.04 6.21 -20.63
CA ALA A 24 -4.59 4.97 -21.26
C ALA A 24 -4.99 3.68 -20.51
N GLY A 25 -5.67 3.76 -19.35
CA GLY A 25 -6.21 2.61 -18.62
C GLY A 25 -5.53 2.24 -17.30
N LEU A 26 -4.58 3.04 -16.80
CA LEU A 26 -4.12 2.95 -15.41
C LEU A 26 -5.31 3.13 -14.45
N SER A 27 -5.44 2.24 -13.47
CA SER A 27 -6.60 2.28 -12.55
C SER A 27 -6.25 2.03 -11.09
N MET A 28 -4.97 1.83 -10.75
CA MET A 28 -4.55 1.51 -9.39
C MET A 28 -3.20 2.15 -9.06
N VAL A 29 -2.96 2.39 -7.77
CA VAL A 29 -1.66 2.75 -7.21
C VAL A 29 -1.24 1.71 -6.19
N THR A 30 -0.03 1.17 -6.35
CA THR A 30 0.55 0.14 -5.50
C THR A 30 1.09 0.77 -4.22
N HIS A 31 0.69 0.24 -3.06
CA HIS A 31 1.16 0.58 -1.71
C HIS A 31 1.57 2.06 -1.53
N LEU A 32 0.63 2.99 -1.75
CA LEU A 32 0.88 4.43 -1.84
C LEU A 32 1.74 4.95 -0.68
N GLY A 33 2.78 5.73 -1.01
CA GLY A 33 3.78 6.22 -0.06
C GLY A 33 5.02 5.33 0.07
N ASN A 34 4.99 4.12 -0.52
CA ASN A 34 6.11 3.17 -0.53
C ASN A 34 6.63 2.97 -1.96
N GLY A 35 7.94 2.69 -2.09
CA GLY A 35 8.61 2.70 -3.39
C GLY A 35 8.72 4.09 -4.02
N CYS A 36 8.50 5.16 -3.25
CA CYS A 36 8.66 6.54 -3.68
C CYS A 36 10.10 7.03 -3.40
N PRO A 37 10.52 8.17 -3.96
CA PRO A 37 11.80 8.80 -3.60
C PRO A 37 11.94 9.00 -2.09
N THR A 38 13.15 8.76 -1.54
CA THR A 38 13.44 8.90 -0.11
C THR A 38 13.28 10.34 0.40
N THR A 39 13.47 11.33 -0.48
CA THR A 39 13.21 12.74 -0.19
C THR A 39 12.10 13.22 -1.11
N LEU A 40 11.04 13.78 -0.51
CA LEU A 40 9.89 14.30 -1.24
C LEU A 40 9.74 15.81 -1.00
N PRO A 41 9.37 16.60 -2.04
CA PRO A 41 8.95 17.97 -1.84
C PRO A 41 7.70 18.04 -0.96
N ARG A 42 7.54 19.17 -0.24
CA ARG A 42 6.47 19.32 0.77
C ARG A 42 5.06 19.12 0.22
N HIS A 43 4.77 19.69 -0.96
CA HIS A 43 3.41 19.71 -1.52
C HIS A 43 3.31 19.09 -2.91
N ASP A 44 4.37 19.17 -3.72
CA ASP A 44 4.41 18.51 -5.03
C ASP A 44 5.22 17.22 -4.95
N ASN A 45 4.53 16.13 -4.58
CA ASN A 45 5.12 14.80 -4.52
C ASN A 45 4.12 13.74 -5.00
N VAL A 46 4.62 12.55 -5.32
CA VAL A 46 3.81 11.46 -5.85
C VAL A 46 2.62 11.07 -4.96
N VAL A 47 2.72 11.22 -3.63
CA VAL A 47 1.61 10.94 -2.72
C VAL A 47 0.47 11.95 -2.92
N GLN A 48 0.79 13.24 -2.91
CA GLN A 48 -0.19 14.31 -3.13
C GLN A 48 -0.82 14.23 -4.53
N ARG A 49 0.01 13.96 -5.56
CA ARG A 49 -0.46 13.81 -6.93
C ARG A 49 -1.40 12.62 -7.10
N ALA A 50 -1.08 11.46 -6.51
CA ALA A 50 -1.96 10.29 -6.52
C ALA A 50 -3.27 10.57 -5.77
N LEU A 51 -3.21 11.13 -4.56
CA LEU A 51 -4.41 11.45 -3.77
C LEU A 51 -5.34 12.45 -4.48
N SER A 52 -4.78 13.40 -5.25
CA SER A 52 -5.58 14.34 -6.06
C SER A 52 -6.38 13.68 -7.19
N LEU A 53 -6.11 12.40 -7.48
CA LEU A 53 -6.74 11.60 -8.53
C LEU A 53 -7.49 10.38 -7.93
N ALA A 54 -7.79 10.40 -6.64
CA ALA A 54 -8.34 9.24 -5.93
C ALA A 54 -9.77 8.84 -6.35
N ASP A 55 -10.51 9.75 -6.97
CA ASP A 55 -11.80 9.45 -7.58
C ASP A 55 -11.68 8.51 -8.81
N ARG A 56 -10.51 8.53 -9.46
CA ARG A 56 -10.19 7.77 -10.68
C ARG A 56 -9.33 6.53 -10.46
N LEU A 57 -8.77 6.34 -9.26
CA LEU A 57 -7.77 5.31 -8.97
C LEU A 57 -8.15 4.47 -7.75
N TRP A 58 -7.84 3.18 -7.79
CA TRP A 58 -7.76 2.35 -6.59
C TRP A 58 -6.46 2.64 -5.84
N MET A 59 -6.55 2.89 -4.54
CA MET A 59 -5.42 3.22 -3.68
C MET A 59 -5.11 2.04 -2.76
N CYS A 60 -3.95 1.41 -2.95
CA CYS A 60 -3.50 0.30 -2.11
C CYS A 60 -2.64 0.81 -0.95
N PHE A 61 -2.82 0.25 0.25
CA PHE A 61 -2.06 0.58 1.46
C PHE A 61 -1.66 -0.66 2.25
N ILE A 62 -0.57 -0.58 3.02
CA ILE A 62 -0.08 -1.64 3.91
C ILE A 62 -0.28 -1.17 5.37
N PRO A 63 -1.38 -1.57 6.05
CA PRO A 63 -1.72 -1.04 7.37
C PRO A 63 -0.98 -1.78 8.50
N ASP A 64 0.34 -1.66 8.53
CA ASP A 64 1.20 -2.26 9.57
C ASP A 64 1.85 -1.23 10.50
N GLY A 65 1.62 0.06 10.27
CA GLY A 65 2.20 1.16 11.05
C GLY A 65 3.66 1.49 10.69
N ALA A 66 4.34 0.63 9.93
CA ALA A 66 5.72 0.81 9.49
C ALA A 66 5.79 1.39 8.07
N HIS A 67 4.97 0.86 7.14
CA HIS A 67 4.86 1.34 5.76
C HIS A 67 4.02 2.62 5.66
N VAL A 68 3.02 2.75 6.53
CA VAL A 68 2.25 3.97 6.69
C VAL A 68 1.86 4.14 8.16
N PRO A 69 2.27 5.23 8.82
CA PRO A 69 1.77 5.55 10.15
C PRO A 69 0.24 5.66 10.15
N PHE A 70 -0.43 5.13 11.17
CA PHE A 70 -1.90 5.05 11.17
C PHE A 70 -2.59 6.41 11.05
N PHE A 71 -2.03 7.50 11.60
CA PHE A 71 -2.60 8.84 11.42
C PHE A 71 -2.57 9.27 9.93
N ALA A 72 -1.49 8.94 9.21
CA ALA A 72 -1.36 9.26 7.78
C ALA A 72 -2.32 8.39 6.96
N LEU A 73 -2.46 7.11 7.31
CA LEU A 73 -3.44 6.23 6.67
C LEU A 73 -4.87 6.75 6.86
N GLY A 74 -5.22 7.23 8.06
CA GLY A 74 -6.51 7.87 8.31
C GLY A 74 -6.76 9.09 7.41
N ASN A 75 -5.75 9.95 7.22
CA ASN A 75 -5.83 11.08 6.29
C ASN A 75 -6.03 10.61 4.85
N TYR A 76 -5.28 9.60 4.41
CA TYR A 76 -5.38 9.07 3.05
C TYR A 76 -6.76 8.46 2.79
N LEU A 77 -7.30 7.69 3.73
CA LEU A 77 -8.65 7.12 3.63
C LEU A 77 -9.73 8.20 3.63
N SER A 78 -9.53 9.30 4.37
CA SER A 78 -10.49 10.42 4.39
C SER A 78 -10.55 11.14 3.04
N VAL A 79 -9.42 11.23 2.33
CA VAL A 79 -9.34 11.84 1.00
C VAL A 79 -9.76 10.88 -0.10
N ALA A 80 -9.25 9.65 -0.10
CA ALA A 80 -9.52 8.66 -1.13
C ALA A 80 -10.93 8.05 -1.01
N GLY A 81 -11.46 7.99 0.20
CA GLY A 81 -12.69 7.28 0.51
C GLY A 81 -12.48 5.77 0.60
N LEU A 82 -13.35 5.12 1.39
CA LEU A 82 -13.31 3.66 1.57
C LEU A 82 -13.67 2.91 0.29
N ASP A 83 -14.45 3.50 -0.62
CA ASP A 83 -14.89 2.88 -1.87
C ASP A 83 -13.80 2.81 -2.94
N ARG A 84 -12.66 3.50 -2.74
CA ARG A 84 -11.50 3.50 -3.63
C ARG A 84 -10.22 3.01 -2.96
N SER A 85 -10.32 2.50 -1.74
CA SER A 85 -9.16 2.06 -0.96
C SER A 85 -9.09 0.55 -0.85
N ILE A 86 -7.87 0.00 -0.88
CA ILE A 86 -7.57 -1.42 -0.80
C ILE A 86 -6.46 -1.63 0.22
N MET A 87 -6.62 -2.64 1.07
CA MET A 87 -5.58 -3.02 2.02
C MET A 87 -4.87 -4.27 1.52
N VAL A 88 -3.55 -4.18 1.42
CA VAL A 88 -2.67 -5.29 1.01
C VAL A 88 -1.70 -5.60 2.14
N THR A 89 -1.15 -6.81 2.13
CA THR A 89 -0.10 -7.17 3.08
C THR A 89 1.28 -6.80 2.56
N ASP A 90 1.51 -6.95 1.25
CA ASP A 90 2.87 -6.95 0.68
C ASP A 90 3.82 -7.91 1.44
N ALA A 91 3.25 -9.02 1.90
CA ALA A 91 3.94 -9.95 2.79
C ALA A 91 5.01 -10.75 2.04
N ILE A 92 6.19 -10.87 2.63
CA ILE A 92 7.30 -11.67 2.12
C ILE A 92 7.36 -13.04 2.81
N ALA A 93 8.22 -13.94 2.32
CA ALA A 93 8.38 -15.29 2.87
C ALA A 93 8.76 -15.33 4.36
N ALA A 94 9.34 -14.25 4.90
CA ALA A 94 9.63 -14.10 6.33
C ALA A 94 8.38 -13.81 7.20
N ALA A 95 7.21 -13.60 6.60
CA ALA A 95 5.96 -13.47 7.35
C ALA A 95 5.75 -14.71 8.22
N ARG A 96 5.81 -14.53 9.55
CA ARG A 96 5.72 -15.56 10.61
C ARG A 96 7.00 -16.36 10.94
N LEU A 97 8.16 -16.03 10.38
CA LEU A 97 9.43 -16.66 10.80
C LEU A 97 9.99 -16.08 12.12
N GLY A 98 9.51 -14.91 12.53
CA GLY A 98 10.03 -14.17 13.67
C GLY A 98 11.25 -13.32 13.32
N PRO A 99 11.86 -12.65 14.31
CA PRO A 99 13.02 -11.79 14.10
C PRO A 99 14.24 -12.58 13.62
N GLY A 100 15.04 -11.99 12.74
CA GLY A 100 16.25 -12.61 12.22
C GLY A 100 16.53 -12.26 10.75
N ARG A 101 17.61 -12.86 10.23
CA ARG A 101 18.03 -12.68 8.83
C ARG A 101 17.56 -13.84 7.96
N SER A 102 17.18 -13.51 6.74
CA SER A 102 16.80 -14.48 5.72
C SER A 102 17.10 -13.95 4.32
N THR A 103 17.35 -14.87 3.38
CA THR A 103 17.46 -14.54 1.96
C THR A 103 16.12 -14.82 1.27
N ILE A 104 15.52 -13.80 0.68
CA ILE A 104 14.23 -13.89 -0.02
C ILE A 104 14.43 -13.42 -1.46
N SER A 105 14.19 -14.30 -2.43
CA SER A 105 14.38 -14.02 -3.87
C SER A 105 15.78 -13.45 -4.20
N GLY A 106 16.81 -13.94 -3.50
CA GLY A 106 18.19 -13.49 -3.67
C GLY A 106 18.54 -12.16 -2.97
N MET A 107 17.62 -11.58 -2.20
CA MET A 107 17.85 -10.37 -1.40
C MET A 107 17.92 -10.72 0.08
N GLU A 108 18.91 -10.15 0.78
CA GLU A 108 19.00 -10.25 2.24
C GLU A 108 17.95 -9.34 2.90
N VAL A 109 17.23 -9.90 3.88
CA VAL A 109 16.23 -9.21 4.69
C VAL A 109 16.48 -9.51 6.16
N GLU A 110 16.41 -8.47 6.99
CA GLU A 110 16.46 -8.55 8.45
C GLU A 110 15.10 -8.12 9.01
N VAL A 111 14.48 -9.00 9.79
CA VAL A 111 13.23 -8.74 10.52
C VAL A 111 13.59 -8.37 11.95
N ASP A 112 13.16 -7.20 12.39
CA ASP A 112 13.40 -6.72 13.76
C ASP A 112 12.45 -7.35 14.80
N ALA A 113 12.65 -7.03 16.07
CA ALA A 113 11.82 -7.54 17.18
C ALA A 113 10.35 -7.08 17.10
N CYS A 114 10.05 -6.00 16.37
CA CYS A 114 8.71 -5.51 16.10
C CYS A 114 8.08 -6.17 14.86
N GLY A 115 8.82 -7.03 14.16
CA GLY A 115 8.40 -7.71 12.93
C GLY A 115 8.60 -6.88 11.67
N VAL A 116 9.29 -5.74 11.72
CA VAL A 116 9.50 -4.91 10.52
C VAL A 116 10.66 -5.46 9.70
N ALA A 117 10.42 -5.73 8.42
CA ALA A 117 11.41 -6.25 7.49
C ALA A 117 12.17 -5.11 6.79
N ARG A 118 13.50 -5.14 6.85
CA ARG A 118 14.38 -4.16 6.22
C ARG A 118 15.53 -4.82 5.48
N ARG A 119 16.15 -4.07 4.56
CA ARG A 119 17.48 -4.45 4.05
C ARG A 119 18.51 -4.30 5.19
N PRO A 120 19.37 -5.30 5.45
CA PRO A 120 20.36 -5.21 6.53
C PRO A 120 21.21 -3.95 6.42
N GLY A 121 21.38 -3.23 7.54
CA GLY A 121 22.16 -2.00 7.59
C GLY A 121 21.51 -0.79 6.90
N SER A 122 20.20 -0.84 6.63
CA SER A 122 19.46 0.25 5.99
C SER A 122 18.08 0.44 6.61
N ASP A 123 17.59 1.68 6.61
CA ASP A 123 16.20 1.99 7.00
C ASP A 123 15.18 1.58 5.93
N ASN A 124 15.62 1.14 4.76
CA ASN A 124 14.72 0.76 3.67
C ASN A 124 13.96 -0.52 3.99
N LEU A 125 12.63 -0.42 4.00
CA LEU A 125 11.71 -1.55 4.11
C LEU A 125 11.92 -2.53 2.95
N ALA A 126 11.73 -3.82 3.23
CA ALA A 126 11.88 -4.90 2.27
C ALA A 126 10.63 -5.79 2.28
N GLY A 127 9.50 -5.24 1.82
CA GLY A 127 8.17 -5.81 1.99
C GLY A 127 7.73 -5.82 3.46
N SER A 128 6.63 -6.51 3.76
CA SER A 128 6.08 -6.60 5.13
C SER A 128 6.08 -8.04 5.65
N THR A 129 5.88 -8.17 6.96
CA THR A 129 5.56 -9.45 7.62
C THR A 129 4.10 -9.49 8.10
N VAL A 130 3.33 -8.43 7.87
CA VAL A 130 1.94 -8.33 8.33
C VAL A 130 1.08 -9.37 7.66
N THR A 131 0.16 -9.96 8.42
CA THR A 131 -0.81 -10.93 7.91
C THR A 131 -2.17 -10.27 7.71
N MET A 132 -3.01 -10.80 6.82
CA MET A 132 -4.35 -10.23 6.61
C MET A 132 -5.21 -10.18 7.90
N PRO A 133 -5.16 -11.18 8.82
CA PRO A 133 -5.79 -11.04 10.14
C PRO A 133 -5.24 -9.88 10.96
N ALA A 134 -3.92 -9.64 10.95
CA ALA A 134 -3.32 -8.50 11.64
C ALA A 134 -3.71 -7.17 10.99
N VAL A 135 -3.80 -7.12 9.66
CA VAL A 135 -4.36 -5.97 8.91
C VAL A 135 -5.77 -5.64 9.40
N ARG A 136 -6.68 -6.62 9.46
CA ARG A 136 -8.05 -6.41 9.98
C ARG A 136 -8.05 -5.89 11.42
N ALA A 137 -7.23 -6.49 12.30
CA ALA A 137 -7.10 -6.05 13.68
C ALA A 137 -6.57 -4.61 13.79
N ASN A 138 -5.61 -4.23 12.94
CA ASN A 138 -5.04 -2.89 12.93
C ASN A 138 -6.06 -1.84 12.47
N LEU A 139 -6.84 -2.14 11.42
CA LEU A 139 -7.90 -1.25 10.93
C LEU A 139 -8.98 -1.01 11.99
N SER A 140 -9.38 -2.06 12.71
CA SER A 140 -10.34 -1.95 13.82
C SER A 140 -9.74 -1.14 14.99
N ARG A 141 -8.56 -1.54 15.48
CA ARG A 141 -7.96 -0.96 16.70
C ARG A 141 -7.46 0.47 16.53
N HIS A 142 -6.83 0.77 15.41
CA HIS A 142 -6.14 2.05 15.21
C HIS A 142 -6.96 3.07 14.43
N LEU A 143 -7.91 2.63 13.60
CA LEU A 143 -8.76 3.51 12.79
C LEU A 143 -10.25 3.42 13.15
N GLY A 144 -10.64 2.54 14.06
CA GLY A 144 -12.03 2.43 14.52
C GLY A 144 -13.01 1.98 13.44
N LEU A 145 -12.53 1.33 12.37
CA LEU A 145 -13.38 0.93 11.25
C LEU A 145 -14.31 -0.22 11.65
N SER A 146 -15.55 -0.18 11.13
CA SER A 146 -16.53 -1.24 11.31
C SER A 146 -16.12 -2.51 10.54
N GLU A 147 -16.64 -3.67 10.94
CA GLU A 147 -16.40 -4.93 10.19
C GLU A 147 -16.87 -4.85 8.73
N ALA A 148 -17.93 -4.08 8.46
CA ALA A 148 -18.42 -3.85 7.10
C ALA A 148 -17.41 -3.04 6.28
N ASP A 149 -16.85 -1.98 6.86
CA ASP A 149 -15.82 -1.16 6.20
C ASP A 149 -14.52 -1.95 6.00
N ILE A 150 -14.09 -2.71 7.00
CA ILE A 150 -12.92 -3.59 6.90
C ILE A 150 -13.12 -4.60 5.77
N THR A 151 -14.28 -5.25 5.71
CA THR A 151 -14.60 -6.22 4.65
C THR A 151 -14.61 -5.57 3.27
N ARG A 152 -15.13 -4.33 3.16
CA ARG A 152 -15.03 -3.55 1.92
C ARG A 152 -13.57 -3.39 1.49
N LEU A 153 -12.69 -2.98 2.39
CA LEU A 153 -11.29 -2.66 2.10
C LEU A 153 -10.41 -3.88 1.78
N VAL A 154 -10.66 -5.04 2.39
CA VAL A 154 -9.78 -6.23 2.29
C VAL A 154 -10.33 -7.36 1.41
N ASP A 155 -11.61 -7.31 1.01
CA ASP A 155 -12.23 -8.35 0.19
C ASP A 155 -13.03 -7.76 -0.98
N THR A 156 -14.04 -6.92 -0.72
CA THR A 156 -14.94 -6.43 -1.79
C THR A 156 -14.21 -5.55 -2.81
N ASN A 157 -13.43 -4.57 -2.35
CA ASN A 157 -12.71 -3.67 -3.25
C ASN A 157 -11.60 -4.36 -4.04
N PRO A 158 -10.74 -5.22 -3.44
CA PRO A 158 -9.78 -6.02 -4.19
C PRO A 158 -10.41 -6.76 -5.36
N ARG A 159 -11.52 -7.48 -5.12
CA ARG A 159 -12.27 -8.23 -6.14
C ARG A 159 -12.72 -7.32 -7.28
N ARG A 160 -13.38 -6.20 -6.96
CA ARG A 160 -13.84 -5.20 -7.93
C ARG A 160 -12.68 -4.62 -8.75
N ALA A 161 -11.55 -4.34 -8.12
CA ALA A 161 -10.40 -3.72 -8.77
C ALA A 161 -9.73 -4.63 -9.80
N ILE A 162 -9.81 -5.94 -9.61
CA ILE A 162 -9.35 -6.95 -10.59
C ILE A 162 -10.49 -7.57 -11.40
N ARG A 163 -11.69 -6.96 -11.35
CA ARG A 163 -12.87 -7.34 -12.15
C ARG A 163 -13.37 -8.77 -11.90
N LEU A 164 -13.14 -9.29 -10.70
CA LEU A 164 -13.80 -10.49 -10.19
C LEU A 164 -15.01 -10.00 -9.39
N THR A 165 -16.23 -10.28 -9.82
CA THR A 165 -17.44 -9.99 -9.02
C THR A 165 -17.50 -10.92 -7.82
#